data_AF-A0A660PTL6-F1
#
_entry.id   AF-A0A660PTL6-F1
#
_cell.length_a   1.000
_cell.length_b   1.000
_cell.length_c   1.000
_cell.angle_alpha   90.00
_cell.angle_beta   90.00
_cell.angle_gamma   90.00
#
_symmetry.space_group_name_H-M   'P 1'
#
loop_
_entity.id
_entity.type
_entity.pdbx_description
1 polymer ?
#
loop_
_entity_poly.entity_id
_entity_poly.type
_entity_poly.pdbx_seq_one_letter_code
_entity_poly.pdbx_strand_id
1 'polypeptide(L)'
;MVGLAAILCTGVQAQEIQVTPFYTDFFDTLYSSTLNGALMPAGTIIEAFDPDGILCGRKAVITAGGFGFMPVYGDDGETPGVDEGAVANDTITFKINGRLATVVTGDPIWNDLSGQNVQLSATSTVAITGITLPGAQVVAPGATITIPVEVRNDGDGLDFYSVNLSMSQPGGTGVNDWEAFEPDSFVYADPNEIVTVYFSIRAPLWAVDTLNVVSYSVYSNLDTTQKVESTVDIYRTITDVEDPSDPDGLPASFTVHQNYPNPFNPSTTIAFDLPTASTVRFEVYDILGRQVEGRELGMLGTGPHEIEFSGYNLSSGVYFYRVVTQSYAQSRKMILMK
;
A
#
# COMPACT_ATOMS: atom_id res chain seq x y z
N MET A 1 27.59 29.63 0.42
CA MET A 1 26.51 29.45 -0.57
C MET A 1 26.93 28.32 -1.50
N VAL A 2 26.48 27.11 -1.22
CA VAL A 2 26.69 25.96 -2.11
C VAL A 2 25.30 25.60 -2.61
N GLY A 3 25.07 25.85 -3.90
CA GLY A 3 23.80 25.61 -4.57
C GLY A 3 23.53 24.12 -4.69
N LEU A 4 22.41 23.69 -4.13
CA LEU A 4 21.84 22.37 -4.37
C LEU A 4 21.27 22.38 -5.79
N ALA A 5 21.93 21.69 -6.71
CA ALA A 5 21.36 21.40 -8.02
C ALA A 5 20.30 20.32 -7.83
N ALA A 6 19.03 20.71 -7.92
CA ALA A 6 17.93 19.76 -8.09
C ALA A 6 18.12 19.10 -9.46
N ILE A 7 18.45 17.81 -9.45
CA ILE A 7 18.34 16.96 -10.63
C ILE A 7 16.83 16.77 -10.83
N LEU A 8 16.28 17.52 -11.77
CA LEU A 8 14.93 17.34 -12.26
C LEU A 8 14.87 15.95 -12.90
N CYS A 9 14.21 15.02 -12.21
CA CYS A 9 13.71 13.79 -12.80
C CYS A 9 12.72 14.23 -13.89
N THR A 10 13.08 14.04 -15.16
CA THR A 10 12.16 14.23 -16.29
C THR A 10 11.21 13.05 -16.33
N GLY A 11 10.30 12.99 -15.37
CA GLY A 11 9.11 12.16 -15.46
C GLY A 11 8.15 12.82 -16.44
N VAL A 12 7.70 12.05 -17.43
CA VAL A 12 6.51 12.39 -18.23
C VAL A 12 5.41 12.75 -17.22
N GLN A 13 4.90 13.98 -17.25
CA GLN A 13 3.70 14.31 -16.44
C GLN A 13 2.61 13.32 -16.87
N ALA A 14 2.07 12.56 -15.91
CA ALA A 14 0.90 11.76 -16.16
C ALA A 14 -0.19 12.68 -16.74
N GLN A 15 -0.62 12.41 -17.97
CA GLN A 15 -1.69 13.19 -18.60
C GLN A 15 -2.94 13.05 -17.74
N GLU A 16 -3.46 14.16 -17.23
CA GLU A 16 -4.70 14.19 -16.47
C GLU A 16 -5.88 14.28 -17.42
N ILE A 17 -6.89 13.45 -17.21
CA ILE A 17 -8.14 13.47 -17.97
C ILE A 17 -8.86 14.78 -17.69
N GLN A 18 -9.16 15.54 -18.74
CA GLN A 18 -10.05 16.69 -18.63
C GLN A 18 -11.50 16.19 -18.63
N VAL A 19 -12.22 16.44 -17.53
CA VAL A 19 -13.59 15.97 -17.36
C VAL A 19 -14.55 17.00 -17.93
N THR A 20 -15.32 16.59 -18.93
CA THR A 20 -16.34 17.42 -19.58
C THR A 20 -17.74 16.86 -19.32
N PRO A 21 -18.81 17.65 -19.49
CA PRO A 21 -20.18 17.14 -19.35
C PRO A 21 -20.59 16.20 -20.49
N PHE A 22 -19.81 16.12 -21.57
CA PHE A 22 -20.03 15.29 -22.73
C PHE A 22 -19.25 13.98 -22.56
N TYR A 23 -19.95 12.86 -22.50
CA TYR A 23 -19.27 11.58 -22.30
C TYR A 23 -20.07 10.41 -22.86
N THR A 24 -19.35 9.35 -23.23
CA THR A 24 -19.93 8.05 -23.56
C THR A 24 -19.33 7.01 -22.63
N ASP A 25 -20.20 6.24 -21.96
CA ASP A 25 -19.74 5.14 -21.11
C ASP A 25 -19.38 3.93 -21.95
N PHE A 26 -18.14 3.46 -21.86
CA PHE A 26 -17.72 2.16 -22.37
C PHE A 26 -17.80 1.11 -21.26
N PHE A 27 -18.30 -0.08 -21.57
CA PHE A 27 -18.45 -1.13 -20.56
C PHE A 27 -18.37 -2.55 -21.14
N ASP A 28 -18.03 -3.50 -20.27
CA ASP A 28 -18.07 -4.94 -20.55
C ASP A 28 -19.11 -5.60 -19.63
N THR A 29 -20.20 -6.12 -20.21
CA THR A 29 -21.27 -6.80 -19.45
C THR A 29 -21.00 -8.26 -19.12
N LEU A 30 -20.09 -8.90 -19.86
CA LEU A 30 -19.87 -10.34 -19.78
C LEU A 30 -18.63 -10.70 -18.95
N TYR A 31 -17.89 -9.70 -18.48
CA TYR A 31 -16.62 -9.88 -17.76
C TYR A 31 -15.70 -10.83 -18.53
N SER A 32 -15.57 -10.60 -19.84
CA SER A 32 -14.86 -11.49 -20.78
C SER A 32 -13.65 -10.85 -21.42
N SER A 33 -13.30 -9.62 -21.04
CA SER A 33 -12.09 -8.95 -21.50
C SER A 33 -10.84 -9.63 -20.94
N THR A 34 -9.78 -9.69 -21.75
CA THR A 34 -8.62 -10.56 -21.50
C THR A 34 -7.28 -9.83 -21.53
N LEU A 35 -6.34 -10.32 -20.73
CA LEU A 35 -4.92 -10.00 -20.81
C LEU A 35 -4.15 -11.31 -20.89
N ASN A 36 -3.28 -11.47 -21.89
CA ASN A 36 -2.54 -12.72 -22.16
C ASN A 36 -3.45 -13.96 -22.31
N GLY A 37 -4.67 -13.76 -22.83
CA GLY A 37 -5.65 -14.83 -23.04
C GLY A 37 -6.37 -15.32 -21.76
N ALA A 38 -6.02 -14.79 -20.59
CA ALA A 38 -6.75 -15.00 -19.34
C ALA A 38 -7.65 -13.79 -19.04
N LEU A 39 -8.65 -13.94 -18.15
CA LEU A 39 -9.47 -12.82 -17.69
C LEU A 39 -8.56 -11.74 -17.05
N MET A 40 -8.81 -10.47 -17.37
CA MET A 40 -8.00 -9.38 -16.82
C MET A 40 -8.04 -9.41 -15.28
N PRO A 41 -6.89 -9.39 -14.58
CA PRO A 41 -6.87 -9.40 -13.13
C PRO A 41 -7.34 -8.06 -12.55
N ALA A 42 -7.83 -8.07 -11.30
CA ALA A 42 -8.08 -6.85 -10.55
C ALA A 42 -6.79 -6.05 -10.36
N GLY A 43 -6.86 -4.73 -10.44
CA GLY A 43 -5.70 -3.82 -10.48
C GLY A 43 -5.24 -3.46 -11.89
N THR A 44 -5.73 -4.14 -12.93
CA THR A 44 -5.49 -3.75 -14.33
C THR A 44 -6.02 -2.35 -14.61
N ILE A 45 -5.24 -1.52 -15.30
CA ILE A 45 -5.62 -0.18 -15.73
C ILE A 45 -6.00 -0.21 -17.21
N ILE A 46 -7.14 0.36 -17.54
CA ILE A 46 -7.61 0.57 -18.90
C ILE A 46 -7.63 2.07 -19.16
N GLU A 47 -7.13 2.46 -20.32
CA GLU A 47 -7.08 3.85 -20.76
C GLU A 47 -7.71 3.95 -22.15
N ALA A 48 -8.45 5.03 -22.38
CA ALA A 48 -9.10 5.36 -23.63
C ALA A 48 -8.50 6.64 -24.19
N PHE A 49 -8.20 6.61 -25.49
CA PHE A 49 -7.62 7.71 -26.23
C PHE A 49 -8.47 8.01 -27.45
N ASP A 50 -8.61 9.29 -27.77
CA ASP A 50 -9.20 9.72 -29.04
C ASP A 50 -8.20 9.55 -30.21
N PRO A 51 -8.59 9.88 -31.46
CA PRO A 51 -7.71 9.77 -32.63
C PRO A 51 -6.48 10.66 -32.61
N ASP A 52 -6.52 11.79 -31.89
CA ASP A 52 -5.39 12.72 -31.75
C ASP A 52 -4.42 12.28 -30.62
N GLY A 53 -4.82 11.27 -29.85
CA GLY A 53 -4.02 10.62 -28.81
C GLY A 53 -4.18 11.24 -27.44
N ILE A 54 -5.22 12.04 -27.20
CA ILE A 54 -5.52 12.60 -25.89
C ILE A 54 -6.16 11.52 -25.01
N LEU A 55 -5.66 11.42 -23.76
CA LEU A 55 -6.25 10.54 -22.76
C LEU A 55 -7.60 11.11 -22.30
N CYS A 56 -8.68 10.47 -22.74
CA CYS A 56 -10.05 10.91 -22.49
C CYS A 56 -10.86 9.93 -21.62
N GLY A 57 -10.26 8.83 -21.16
CA GLY A 57 -10.89 7.93 -20.19
C GLY A 57 -9.89 7.01 -19.49
N ARG A 58 -10.17 6.65 -18.23
CA ARG A 58 -9.35 5.69 -17.47
C ARG A 58 -10.21 4.92 -16.48
N LYS A 59 -9.92 3.62 -16.33
CA LYS A 59 -10.58 2.74 -15.36
C LYS A 59 -9.63 1.72 -14.75
N ALA A 60 -9.73 1.52 -13.44
CA ALA A 60 -9.14 0.36 -12.78
C ALA A 60 -10.14 -0.79 -12.71
N VAL A 61 -9.70 -1.99 -13.08
CA VAL A 61 -10.45 -3.24 -12.95
C VAL A 61 -10.53 -3.61 -11.47
N ILE A 62 -11.75 -3.68 -10.93
CA ILE A 62 -12.01 -4.06 -9.53
C ILE A 62 -12.43 -5.51 -9.37
N THR A 63 -12.89 -6.16 -10.45
CA THR A 63 -13.33 -7.55 -10.48
C THR A 63 -12.79 -8.19 -11.74
N ALA A 64 -12.20 -9.38 -11.62
CA ALA A 64 -11.53 -10.02 -12.74
C ALA A 64 -12.46 -10.18 -13.96
N GLY A 65 -11.92 -9.93 -15.15
CA GLY A 65 -12.60 -10.10 -16.43
C GLY A 65 -13.39 -8.90 -16.94
N GLY A 66 -13.76 -7.92 -16.10
CA GLY A 66 -14.56 -6.78 -16.57
C GLY A 66 -14.24 -5.47 -15.85
N PHE A 67 -14.27 -4.38 -16.60
CA PHE A 67 -13.95 -3.05 -16.09
C PHE A 67 -15.19 -2.22 -15.71
N GLY A 68 -16.40 -2.77 -15.87
CA GLY A 68 -17.66 -2.06 -15.58
C GLY A 68 -17.83 -0.82 -16.45
N PHE A 69 -18.54 0.20 -15.97
CA PHE A 69 -18.67 1.47 -16.68
C PHE A 69 -17.41 2.32 -16.56
N MET A 70 -16.91 2.76 -17.71
CA MET A 70 -15.80 3.68 -17.88
C MET A 70 -16.27 4.88 -18.71
N PRO A 71 -16.37 6.07 -18.12
CA PRO A 71 -16.67 7.27 -18.89
C PRO A 71 -15.48 7.61 -19.80
N VAL A 72 -15.79 7.93 -21.05
CA VAL A 72 -14.85 8.51 -22.03
C VAL A 72 -15.39 9.88 -22.41
N TYR A 73 -14.64 10.91 -22.04
CA TYR A 73 -15.03 12.31 -22.15
C TYR A 73 -14.79 12.83 -23.57
N GLY A 74 -15.67 13.73 -23.99
CA GLY A 74 -15.56 14.40 -25.27
C GLY A 74 -14.91 15.76 -25.16
N ASP A 75 -14.44 16.26 -26.29
CA ASP A 75 -14.04 17.66 -26.47
C ASP A 75 -15.22 18.58 -26.15
N ASP A 76 -14.97 19.67 -25.44
CA ASP A 76 -16.01 20.64 -25.10
C ASP A 76 -15.88 21.93 -25.93
N GLY A 77 -17.02 22.55 -26.21
CA GLY A 77 -17.05 23.81 -26.95
C GLY A 77 -16.70 25.04 -26.11
N GLU A 78 -16.47 24.88 -24.80
CA GLU A 78 -16.26 25.97 -23.84
C GLU A 78 -14.79 26.41 -23.78
N THR A 79 -13.86 25.55 -24.18
CA THR A 79 -12.40 25.82 -24.26
C THR A 79 -11.85 25.74 -25.70
N PRO A 80 -12.27 26.65 -26.62
CA PRO A 80 -11.84 26.59 -28.02
C PRO A 80 -10.31 26.55 -28.20
N GLY A 81 -9.81 25.46 -28.78
CA GLY A 81 -8.40 25.26 -29.09
C GLY A 81 -7.60 24.47 -28.05
N VAL A 82 -8.27 24.01 -26.99
CA VAL A 82 -7.84 22.85 -26.21
C VAL A 82 -8.55 21.63 -26.78
N ASP A 83 -7.92 20.47 -26.69
CA ASP A 83 -8.51 19.18 -27.05
C ASP A 83 -8.60 18.37 -25.76
N GLU A 84 -9.81 18.29 -25.22
CA GLU A 84 -10.13 17.61 -23.97
C GLU A 84 -10.46 16.12 -24.17
N GLY A 85 -10.72 15.68 -25.41
CA GLY A 85 -11.07 14.31 -25.72
C GLY A 85 -11.84 14.13 -27.02
N ALA A 86 -12.66 13.09 -27.08
CA ALA A 86 -13.23 12.63 -28.34
C ALA A 86 -14.28 13.57 -28.94
N VAL A 87 -14.37 13.61 -30.27
CA VAL A 87 -15.48 14.23 -31.01
C VAL A 87 -16.42 13.17 -31.60
N ALA A 88 -17.61 13.60 -32.00
CA ALA A 88 -18.66 12.69 -32.48
C ALA A 88 -18.19 11.84 -33.68
N ASN A 89 -18.34 10.53 -33.54
CA ASN A 89 -17.90 9.46 -34.46
C ASN A 89 -16.41 9.13 -34.42
N ASP A 90 -15.66 9.64 -33.44
CA ASP A 90 -14.30 9.21 -33.23
C ASP A 90 -14.21 7.74 -32.84
N THR A 91 -13.19 7.08 -33.39
CA THR A 91 -12.82 5.73 -33.01
C THR A 91 -11.90 5.78 -31.81
N ILE A 92 -12.40 5.31 -30.66
CA ILE A 92 -11.65 5.27 -29.41
C ILE A 92 -10.63 4.13 -29.45
N THR A 93 -9.39 4.47 -29.14
CA THR A 93 -8.30 3.52 -28.97
C THR A 93 -8.13 3.19 -27.49
N PHE A 94 -8.05 1.90 -27.17
CA PHE A 94 -7.86 1.45 -25.79
C PHE A 94 -6.44 0.96 -25.55
N LYS A 95 -5.91 1.21 -24.34
CA LYS A 95 -4.74 0.53 -23.82
C LYS A 95 -5.10 -0.21 -22.54
N ILE A 96 -4.59 -1.43 -22.39
CA ILE A 96 -4.64 -2.21 -21.15
C ILE A 96 -3.22 -2.22 -20.59
N ASN A 97 -3.02 -1.66 -19.40
CA ASN A 97 -1.72 -1.55 -18.76
C ASN A 97 -0.66 -0.93 -19.70
N GLY A 98 -1.01 0.17 -20.37
CA GLY A 98 -0.13 0.85 -21.33
C GLY A 98 0.08 0.11 -22.67
N ARG A 99 -0.44 -1.11 -22.84
CA ARG A 99 -0.34 -1.89 -24.08
C ARG A 99 -1.57 -1.67 -24.94
N LEU A 100 -1.38 -1.46 -26.24
CA LEU A 100 -2.49 -1.30 -27.19
C LEU A 100 -3.42 -2.51 -27.14
N ALA A 101 -4.70 -2.26 -26.88
CA ALA A 101 -5.72 -3.28 -26.82
C ALA A 101 -6.43 -3.41 -28.17
N THR A 102 -6.89 -4.62 -28.46
CA THR A 102 -7.79 -4.92 -29.57
C THR A 102 -9.22 -4.98 -29.05
N VAL A 103 -10.14 -4.32 -29.76
CA VAL A 103 -11.58 -4.47 -29.55
C VAL A 103 -12.02 -5.78 -30.20
N VAL A 104 -12.35 -6.77 -29.39
CA VAL A 104 -12.74 -8.12 -29.82
C VAL A 104 -14.18 -8.14 -30.32
N THR A 105 -15.06 -7.46 -29.58
CA THR A 105 -16.47 -7.27 -29.94
C THR A 105 -16.92 -5.88 -29.49
N GLY A 106 -18.01 -5.39 -30.08
CA GLY A 106 -18.56 -4.07 -29.80
C GLY A 106 -18.14 -3.01 -30.81
N ASP A 107 -18.59 -1.77 -30.57
CA ASP A 107 -18.31 -0.63 -31.42
C ASP A 107 -17.55 0.43 -30.61
N PRO A 108 -16.26 0.69 -30.91
CA PRO A 108 -15.44 1.65 -30.17
C PRO A 108 -15.72 3.11 -30.55
N ILE A 109 -16.92 3.42 -31.06
CA ILE A 109 -17.24 4.74 -31.59
C ILE A 109 -17.85 5.62 -30.49
N TRP A 110 -17.20 6.76 -30.27
CA TRP A 110 -17.68 7.80 -29.36
C TRP A 110 -18.82 8.59 -30.01
N ASN A 111 -19.88 8.89 -29.25
CA ASN A 111 -21.08 9.50 -29.81
C ASN A 111 -21.85 10.44 -28.88
N ASP A 112 -21.31 10.82 -27.71
CA ASP A 112 -21.99 11.66 -26.70
C ASP A 112 -23.40 11.16 -26.30
N LEU A 113 -23.65 9.85 -26.41
CA LEU A 113 -24.99 9.28 -26.31
C LEU A 113 -24.99 7.99 -25.46
N SER A 114 -25.69 6.95 -25.91
CA SER A 114 -25.85 5.69 -25.20
C SER A 114 -24.51 5.01 -24.99
N GLY A 115 -24.32 4.40 -23.82
CA GLY A 115 -23.10 3.65 -23.54
C GLY A 115 -22.84 2.52 -24.54
N GLN A 116 -21.56 2.28 -24.79
CA GLN A 116 -21.04 1.32 -25.74
C GLN A 116 -20.53 0.07 -25.03
N ASN A 117 -21.04 -1.08 -25.46
CA ASN A 117 -20.53 -2.36 -24.97
C ASN A 117 -19.32 -2.76 -25.81
N VAL A 118 -18.18 -2.96 -25.16
CA VAL A 118 -16.94 -3.41 -25.82
C VAL A 118 -16.27 -4.50 -25.01
N GLN A 119 -15.69 -5.47 -25.73
CA GLN A 119 -14.80 -6.47 -25.14
C GLN A 119 -13.37 -6.19 -25.62
N LEU A 120 -12.44 -6.13 -24.67
CA LEU A 120 -11.05 -5.78 -24.95
C LEU A 120 -10.13 -6.99 -24.75
N SER A 121 -9.07 -7.05 -25.55
CA SER A 121 -7.99 -8.02 -25.38
C SER A 121 -6.63 -7.38 -25.61
N ALA A 122 -5.66 -7.70 -24.77
CA ALA A 122 -4.27 -7.31 -24.97
C ALA A 122 -3.31 -8.45 -24.64
N THR A 123 -2.07 -8.31 -25.11
CA THR A 123 -0.94 -9.15 -24.74
C THR A 123 0.16 -8.29 -24.14
N SER A 124 0.79 -8.78 -23.09
CA SER A 124 1.91 -8.15 -22.43
C SER A 124 2.93 -9.21 -21.99
N THR A 125 4.20 -8.90 -22.16
CA THR A 125 5.30 -9.66 -21.57
C THR A 125 5.52 -9.16 -20.16
N VAL A 126 5.41 -10.06 -19.18
CA VAL A 126 5.72 -9.80 -17.77
C VAL A 126 7.11 -10.37 -17.50
N ALA A 127 8.03 -9.55 -16.98
CA ALA A 127 9.38 -10.00 -16.64
C ALA A 127 9.99 -9.17 -15.51
N ILE A 128 10.79 -9.83 -14.66
CA ILE A 128 11.50 -9.24 -13.52
C ILE A 128 12.95 -9.73 -13.57
N THR A 129 13.93 -8.84 -13.75
CA THR A 129 15.36 -9.21 -13.86
C THR A 129 16.27 -8.46 -12.87
N GLY A 130 15.85 -7.30 -12.37
CA GLY A 130 16.63 -6.48 -11.45
C GLY A 130 15.96 -6.32 -10.09
N ILE A 131 16.51 -6.96 -9.06
CA ILE A 131 16.14 -6.68 -7.66
C ILE A 131 17.35 -6.23 -6.88
N THR A 132 17.29 -5.02 -6.30
CA THR A 132 18.23 -4.61 -5.27
C THR A 132 17.72 -5.15 -3.95
N LEU A 133 18.49 -6.09 -3.40
CA LEU A 133 18.15 -6.72 -2.14
C LEU A 133 18.66 -5.84 -0.98
N PRO A 134 17.85 -5.66 0.06
CA PRO A 134 18.33 -5.07 1.29
C PRO A 134 19.46 -5.95 1.83
N GLY A 135 20.58 -5.31 2.19
CA GLY A 135 21.65 -5.99 2.92
C GLY A 135 21.16 -6.47 4.29
N ALA A 136 22.05 -7.06 5.06
CA ALA A 136 21.70 -7.50 6.39
C ALA A 136 21.16 -6.34 7.26
N GLN A 137 20.10 -6.62 8.00
CA GLN A 137 19.42 -5.65 8.86
C GLN A 137 19.73 -5.92 10.33
N VAL A 138 19.67 -4.88 11.16
CA VAL A 138 19.79 -5.00 12.61
C VAL A 138 18.51 -4.53 13.27
N VAL A 139 17.96 -5.32 14.20
CA VAL A 139 16.71 -4.99 14.89
C VAL A 139 16.79 -5.25 16.40
N ALA A 140 16.17 -4.38 17.18
CA ALA A 140 16.05 -4.52 18.63
C ALA A 140 14.90 -5.49 19.00
N PRO A 141 14.94 -6.16 20.17
CA PRO A 141 13.84 -7.01 20.62
C PRO A 141 12.51 -6.24 20.67
N GLY A 142 11.42 -6.82 20.16
CA GLY A 142 10.10 -6.19 20.14
C GLY A 142 9.89 -5.13 19.05
N ALA A 143 10.95 -4.68 18.38
CA ALA A 143 10.87 -3.64 17.36
C ALA A 143 10.38 -4.17 16.01
N THR A 144 9.63 -3.34 15.31
CA THR A 144 9.24 -3.55 13.92
C THR A 144 10.25 -2.87 12.99
N ILE A 145 10.70 -3.60 11.98
CA ILE A 145 11.54 -3.07 10.90
C ILE A 145 10.79 -3.18 9.57
N THR A 146 10.85 -2.10 8.78
CA THR A 146 10.33 -2.06 7.41
C THR A 146 11.49 -2.21 6.44
N ILE A 147 11.39 -3.16 5.55
CA ILE A 147 12.44 -3.59 4.65
C ILE A 147 12.04 -3.20 3.22
N PRO A 148 12.81 -2.31 2.56
CA PRO A 148 12.59 -1.95 1.16
C PRO A 148 13.20 -3.00 0.24
N VAL A 149 12.49 -3.32 -0.84
CA VAL A 149 12.96 -4.18 -1.92
C VAL A 149 12.69 -3.45 -3.24
N GLU A 150 13.74 -3.16 -4.00
CA GLU A 150 13.59 -2.54 -5.32
C GLU A 150 13.31 -3.62 -6.35
N VAL A 151 12.32 -3.39 -7.21
CA VAL A 151 11.97 -4.28 -8.32
C VAL A 151 11.95 -3.47 -9.61
N ARG A 152 12.60 -4.00 -10.65
CA ARG A 152 12.55 -3.43 -12.00
C ARG A 152 11.51 -4.15 -12.84
N ASN A 153 10.65 -3.39 -13.49
CA ASN A 153 9.77 -3.91 -14.54
C ASN A 153 10.56 -4.09 -15.84
N ASP A 154 10.92 -5.32 -16.18
CA ASP A 154 11.52 -5.68 -17.48
C ASP A 154 10.48 -6.16 -18.49
N GLY A 155 9.21 -6.14 -18.08
CA GLY A 155 8.08 -6.35 -18.95
C GLY A 155 7.89 -5.21 -19.92
N ASP A 156 6.88 -5.38 -20.75
CA ASP A 156 6.56 -4.41 -21.79
C ASP A 156 5.38 -3.51 -21.36
N GLY A 157 4.48 -3.94 -20.49
CA GLY A 157 3.36 -3.13 -20.00
C GLY A 157 3.61 -2.48 -18.64
N LEU A 158 2.69 -1.62 -18.23
CA LEU A 158 2.49 -1.26 -16.82
C LEU A 158 2.25 -2.56 -16.04
N ASP A 159 3.03 -2.79 -15.00
CA ASP A 159 2.88 -3.94 -14.12
C ASP A 159 2.66 -3.45 -12.68
N PHE A 160 2.24 -4.35 -11.79
CA PHE A 160 2.17 -4.05 -10.37
C PHE A 160 2.65 -5.20 -9.51
N TYR A 161 3.53 -4.88 -8.57
CA TYR A 161 4.28 -5.84 -7.79
C TYR A 161 3.77 -5.93 -6.36
N SER A 162 3.77 -7.15 -5.86
CA SER A 162 3.53 -7.49 -4.45
C SER A 162 4.69 -8.28 -3.91
N VAL A 163 4.83 -8.32 -2.59
CA VAL A 163 5.81 -9.15 -1.90
C VAL A 163 5.09 -10.13 -0.97
N ASN A 164 5.50 -11.39 -1.04
CA ASN A 164 5.06 -12.44 -0.14
C ASN A 164 6.23 -12.86 0.76
N LEU A 165 5.95 -13.02 2.06
CA LEU A 165 6.93 -13.40 3.05
C LEU A 165 6.82 -14.89 3.38
N SER A 166 7.96 -15.56 3.46
CA SER A 166 8.04 -16.93 3.99
C SER A 166 9.21 -17.01 4.98
N MET A 167 8.91 -17.25 6.24
CA MET A 167 9.95 -17.43 7.26
C MET A 167 10.30 -18.91 7.37
N SER A 168 11.59 -19.24 7.20
CA SER A 168 12.11 -20.58 7.46
C SER A 168 13.33 -20.50 8.38
N GLN A 169 13.27 -21.12 9.55
CA GLN A 169 14.41 -21.20 10.47
C GLN A 169 15.25 -22.45 10.16
N PRO A 170 16.60 -22.37 10.17
CA PRO A 170 17.43 -23.55 10.07
C PRO A 170 17.30 -24.42 11.35
N GLY A 171 16.55 -25.52 11.31
CA GLY A 171 16.68 -26.64 12.27
C GLY A 171 15.68 -26.75 13.45
N GLY A 172 14.49 -26.13 13.41
CA GLY A 172 13.51 -26.22 14.51
C GLY A 172 12.07 -26.49 14.07
N THR A 173 11.32 -27.26 14.88
CA THR A 173 9.87 -27.58 14.67
C THR A 173 8.93 -26.64 15.43
N GLY A 174 9.32 -25.39 15.67
CA GLY A 174 8.48 -24.38 16.32
C GLY A 174 8.36 -23.17 15.42
N VAL A 175 7.16 -22.88 14.93
CA VAL A 175 6.84 -21.59 14.29
C VAL A 175 6.52 -20.59 15.42
N ASN A 176 6.78 -19.27 15.25
CA ASN A 176 5.75 -18.20 15.42
C ASN A 176 6.12 -16.86 16.11
N ASP A 177 7.33 -16.55 16.60
CA ASP A 177 7.46 -15.26 17.35
C ASP A 177 7.79 -14.03 16.49
N TRP A 178 8.28 -14.23 15.26
CA TRP A 178 8.43 -13.15 14.30
C TRP A 178 7.11 -12.91 13.58
N GLU A 179 6.56 -11.72 13.74
CA GLU A 179 5.32 -11.33 13.06
C GLU A 179 5.69 -10.70 11.71
N ALA A 180 5.28 -11.34 10.62
CA ALA A 180 5.32 -10.77 9.29
C ALA A 180 4.07 -9.91 9.07
N PHE A 181 4.23 -8.68 8.62
CA PHE A 181 3.11 -7.83 8.24
C PHE A 181 3.00 -7.85 6.72
N GLU A 182 1.85 -8.29 6.21
CA GLU A 182 1.55 -8.20 4.79
C GLU A 182 1.49 -6.71 4.40
N PRO A 183 2.11 -6.32 3.28
CA PRO A 183 1.91 -4.99 2.74
C PRO A 183 0.52 -4.90 2.12
N ASP A 184 -0.34 -4.03 2.68
CA ASP A 184 -1.63 -3.64 2.11
C ASP A 184 -1.50 -2.83 0.80
N SER A 185 -0.37 -2.92 0.08
CA SER A 185 -0.06 -2.02 -1.04
C SER A 185 0.81 -2.72 -2.07
N PHE A 186 0.24 -2.96 -3.24
CA PHE A 186 0.99 -3.21 -4.47
C PHE A 186 1.49 -1.88 -5.04
N VAL A 187 2.58 -1.93 -5.79
CA VAL A 187 3.18 -0.73 -6.42
C VAL A 187 3.19 -0.93 -7.93
N TYR A 188 2.66 0.05 -8.66
CA TYR A 188 2.72 0.08 -10.12
C TYR A 188 4.09 0.50 -10.60
N ALA A 189 4.54 -0.07 -11.71
CA ALA A 189 5.78 0.29 -12.39
C ALA A 189 5.58 0.30 -13.90
N ASP A 190 5.96 1.40 -14.54
CA ASP A 190 6.07 1.48 -16.00
C ASP A 190 7.24 0.62 -16.52
N PRO A 191 7.26 0.30 -17.82
CA PRO A 191 8.34 -0.48 -18.42
C PRO A 191 9.71 0.17 -18.21
N ASN A 192 10.67 -0.63 -17.73
CA ASN A 192 12.02 -0.23 -17.30
C ASN A 192 12.08 0.66 -16.05
N GLU A 193 10.96 0.92 -15.39
CA GLU A 193 10.93 1.62 -14.12
C GLU A 193 11.42 0.71 -12.98
N ILE A 194 12.10 1.31 -12.01
CA ILE A 194 12.47 0.67 -10.75
C ILE A 194 11.58 1.26 -9.67
N VAL A 195 10.83 0.41 -8.99
CA VAL A 195 9.96 0.80 -7.88
C VAL A 195 10.33 0.04 -6.62
N THR A 196 9.92 0.56 -5.46
CA THR A 196 10.20 -0.08 -4.17
C THR A 196 8.93 -0.66 -3.59
N VAL A 197 8.93 -1.97 -3.34
CA VAL A 197 7.94 -2.64 -2.50
C VAL A 197 8.49 -2.78 -1.09
N TYR A 198 7.59 -2.80 -0.11
CA TYR A 198 7.97 -2.85 1.29
C TYR A 198 7.33 -4.06 1.95
N PHE A 199 8.02 -4.62 2.93
CA PHE A 199 7.40 -5.51 3.89
C PHE A 199 7.92 -5.19 5.28
N SER A 200 7.20 -5.58 6.32
CA SER A 200 7.65 -5.34 7.68
C SER A 200 7.69 -6.64 8.47
N ILE A 201 8.64 -6.74 9.38
CA ILE A 201 8.76 -7.85 10.33
C ILE A 201 8.92 -7.30 11.74
N ARG A 202 8.37 -7.97 12.73
CA ARG A 202 8.59 -7.67 14.15
C ARG A 202 9.48 -8.69 14.80
N ALA A 203 10.51 -8.21 15.49
CA ALA A 203 11.39 -9.06 16.27
C ALA A 203 10.71 -9.51 17.57
N PRO A 204 10.84 -10.79 17.95
CA PRO A 204 10.30 -11.29 19.21
C PRO A 204 11.05 -10.75 20.42
N LEU A 205 10.37 -10.67 21.56
CA LEU A 205 10.94 -10.16 22.81
C LEU A 205 11.98 -11.12 23.43
N TRP A 206 11.83 -12.44 23.23
CA TRP A 206 12.54 -13.46 24.03
C TRP A 206 13.34 -14.48 23.20
N ALA A 207 13.42 -14.35 21.87
CA ALA A 207 14.20 -15.32 21.08
C ALA A 207 15.71 -15.22 21.41
N VAL A 208 16.42 -16.34 21.35
CA VAL A 208 17.84 -16.42 21.76
C VAL A 208 18.78 -16.34 20.55
N ASP A 209 18.23 -16.34 19.33
CA ASP A 209 19.01 -16.38 18.09
C ASP A 209 19.55 -15.00 17.69
N THR A 210 20.83 -14.99 17.33
CA THR A 210 21.59 -13.81 16.89
C THR A 210 21.48 -13.52 15.40
N LEU A 211 21.12 -14.52 14.58
CA LEU A 211 20.89 -14.40 13.14
C LEU A 211 19.61 -15.13 12.75
N ASN A 212 18.70 -14.42 12.07
CA ASN A 212 17.48 -14.98 11.50
C ASN A 212 17.50 -14.72 9.99
N VAL A 213 17.12 -15.70 9.19
CA VAL A 213 17.05 -15.58 7.73
C VAL A 213 15.57 -15.49 7.35
N VAL A 214 15.16 -14.36 6.78
CA VAL A 214 13.79 -14.17 6.29
C VAL A 214 13.78 -14.37 4.79
N SER A 215 13.02 -15.35 4.31
CA SER A 215 12.81 -15.55 2.88
C SER A 215 11.62 -14.72 2.41
N TYR A 216 11.70 -14.18 1.21
CA TYR A 216 10.61 -13.43 0.60
C TYR A 216 10.63 -13.62 -0.91
N SER A 217 9.49 -13.34 -1.53
CA SER A 217 9.34 -13.35 -2.97
C SER A 217 8.63 -12.08 -3.42
N VAL A 218 9.20 -11.40 -4.42
CA VAL A 218 8.50 -10.32 -5.13
C VAL A 218 7.94 -10.90 -6.40
N TYR A 219 6.67 -10.65 -6.69
CA TYR A 219 5.98 -11.21 -7.84
C TYR A 219 5.10 -10.17 -8.54
N SER A 220 4.91 -10.35 -9.85
CA SER A 220 3.92 -9.60 -10.62
C SER A 220 2.52 -10.13 -10.32
N ASN A 221 1.57 -9.22 -10.12
CA ASN A 221 0.16 -9.60 -9.98
C ASN A 221 -0.53 -9.82 -11.35
N LEU A 222 0.12 -9.43 -12.45
CA LEU A 222 -0.33 -9.78 -13.80
C LEU A 222 0.02 -11.22 -14.18
N ASP A 223 1.18 -11.70 -13.72
CA ASP A 223 1.60 -13.10 -13.82
C ASP A 223 2.34 -13.52 -12.56
N THR A 224 1.63 -14.18 -11.64
CA THR A 224 2.20 -14.66 -10.37
C THR A 224 3.30 -15.72 -10.53
N THR A 225 3.49 -16.28 -11.74
CA THR A 225 4.61 -17.19 -12.03
C THR A 225 5.92 -16.44 -12.21
N GLN A 226 5.86 -15.15 -12.57
CA GLN A 226 7.01 -14.25 -12.63
C GLN A 226 7.30 -13.72 -11.23
N LYS A 227 8.27 -14.36 -10.58
CA LYS A 227 8.71 -14.00 -9.23
C LYS A 227 10.22 -14.08 -9.09
N VAL A 228 10.74 -13.30 -8.16
CA VAL A 228 12.12 -13.39 -7.70
C VAL A 228 12.09 -13.67 -6.22
N GLU A 229 12.81 -14.70 -5.81
CA GLU A 229 12.92 -15.15 -4.44
C GLU A 229 14.28 -14.73 -3.87
N SER A 230 14.29 -14.34 -2.61
CA SER A 230 15.51 -13.98 -1.93
C SER A 230 15.39 -14.12 -0.42
N THR A 231 16.50 -13.87 0.26
CA THR A 231 16.61 -13.89 1.71
C THR A 231 17.23 -12.59 2.22
N VAL A 232 16.82 -12.17 3.40
CA VAL A 232 17.49 -11.09 4.15
C VAL A 232 17.92 -11.62 5.51
N ASP A 233 19.19 -11.37 5.83
CA ASP A 233 19.78 -11.67 7.12
C ASP A 233 19.37 -10.61 8.14
N ILE A 234 18.79 -11.04 9.26
CA ILE A 234 18.36 -10.18 10.35
C ILE A 234 19.20 -10.50 11.58
N TYR A 235 20.06 -9.56 11.94
CA TYR A 235 20.82 -9.60 13.18
C TYR A 235 20.02 -8.93 14.29
N ARG A 236 20.03 -9.54 15.48
CA ARG A 236 19.55 -8.84 16.67
C ARG A 236 20.72 -8.12 17.32
N THR A 237 20.48 -6.88 17.75
CA THR A 237 21.37 -6.28 18.73
C THR A 237 21.15 -7.01 20.06
N ILE A 238 22.21 -7.58 20.61
CA ILE A 238 22.21 -8.03 22.00
C ILE A 238 22.34 -6.72 22.78
N THR A 239 21.21 -6.10 23.13
CA THR A 239 21.25 -5.19 24.28
C THR A 239 21.66 -6.06 25.45
N ASP A 240 22.73 -5.65 26.13
CA ASP A 240 23.27 -6.34 27.30
C ASP A 240 22.13 -6.73 28.26
N VAL A 241 22.28 -7.83 28.98
CA VAL A 241 21.33 -8.16 30.04
C VAL A 241 21.48 -7.06 31.06
N GLU A 242 20.55 -6.11 31.04
CA GLU A 242 20.49 -5.10 32.06
C GLU A 242 20.19 -5.80 33.38
N ASP A 243 21.24 -5.88 34.20
CA ASP A 243 21.12 -6.22 35.59
C ASP A 243 20.01 -5.30 36.15
N PRO A 244 18.94 -5.81 36.76
CA PRO A 244 17.85 -4.99 37.31
C PRO A 244 18.32 -4.04 38.44
N SER A 245 19.63 -3.99 38.72
CA SER A 245 20.29 -3.01 39.56
C SER A 245 21.03 -1.89 38.80
N ASP A 246 21.05 -1.87 37.47
CA ASP A 246 21.68 -0.83 36.65
C ASP A 246 20.63 0.25 36.23
N PRO A 247 20.86 1.56 36.44
CA PRO A 247 19.84 2.60 36.27
C PRO A 247 19.64 3.11 34.83
N ASP A 248 20.34 2.57 33.83
CA ASP A 248 20.56 3.25 32.53
C ASP A 248 19.61 2.85 31.36
N GLY A 249 18.71 1.87 31.53
CA GLY A 249 17.75 1.43 30.50
C GLY A 249 16.29 1.79 30.80
N LEU A 250 16.09 2.75 31.69
CA LEU A 250 14.81 3.44 31.80
C LEU A 250 14.53 4.24 30.51
N PRO A 251 13.27 4.33 30.06
CA PRO A 251 12.93 5.19 28.94
C PRO A 251 13.42 6.61 29.21
N ALA A 252 14.29 7.15 28.36
CA ALA A 252 14.81 8.51 28.55
C ALA A 252 13.71 9.59 28.38
N SER A 253 12.59 9.23 27.73
CA SER A 253 11.47 10.13 27.46
C SER A 253 10.13 9.40 27.45
N PHE A 254 9.06 10.12 27.82
CA PHE A 254 7.69 9.67 27.67
C PHE A 254 7.32 9.55 26.19
N THR A 255 6.94 8.34 25.77
CA THR A 255 6.58 8.05 24.37
C THR A 255 5.33 7.21 24.29
N VAL A 256 4.38 7.62 23.45
CA VAL A 256 3.22 6.80 23.06
C VAL A 256 3.45 6.27 21.65
N HIS A 257 3.46 4.94 21.52
CA HIS A 257 3.67 4.23 20.27
C HIS A 257 2.38 4.12 19.47
N GLN A 258 2.50 3.82 18.18
CA GLN A 258 1.36 3.58 17.31
C GLN A 258 0.64 2.29 17.74
N ASN A 259 -0.70 2.31 17.78
CA ASN A 259 -1.50 1.14 18.13
C ASN A 259 -1.34 0.05 17.06
N TYR A 260 -1.37 -1.22 17.47
CA TYR A 260 -1.26 -2.36 16.57
C TYR A 260 -2.28 -3.46 16.89
N PRO A 261 -3.04 -3.96 15.89
CA PRO A 261 -3.06 -3.55 14.48
C PRO A 261 -3.60 -2.12 14.28
N ASN A 262 -3.31 -1.49 13.13
CA ASN A 262 -3.94 -0.25 12.67
C ASN A 262 -3.89 -0.16 11.12
N PRO A 263 -5.02 -0.30 10.39
CA PRO A 263 -6.40 -0.39 10.91
C PRO A 263 -6.65 -1.63 11.78
N PHE A 264 -7.56 -1.54 12.75
CA PHE A 264 -7.87 -2.64 13.67
C PHE A 264 -9.33 -3.11 13.57
N ASN A 265 -9.60 -4.38 13.87
CA ASN A 265 -10.95 -4.97 13.90
C ASN A 265 -11.10 -6.09 14.95
N PRO A 266 -11.96 -5.95 15.98
CA PRO A 266 -12.33 -4.70 16.64
C PRO A 266 -11.33 -4.32 17.75
N SER A 267 -10.24 -5.07 17.94
CA SER A 267 -9.28 -4.86 19.05
C SER A 267 -7.89 -4.44 18.56
N THR A 268 -7.19 -3.65 19.37
CA THR A 268 -5.82 -3.18 19.14
C THR A 268 -5.07 -3.02 20.46
N THR A 269 -3.75 -3.12 20.43
CA THR A 269 -2.86 -2.91 21.58
C THR A 269 -2.13 -1.58 21.44
N ILE A 270 -2.06 -0.84 22.53
CA ILE A 270 -1.43 0.48 22.62
C ILE A 270 -0.26 0.40 23.60
N ALA A 271 0.95 0.57 23.08
CA ALA A 271 2.17 0.60 23.89
C ALA A 271 2.61 2.04 24.21
N PHE A 272 3.17 2.24 25.41
CA PHE A 272 3.74 3.51 25.84
C PHE A 272 4.83 3.34 26.90
N ASP A 273 5.77 4.28 26.93
CA ASP A 273 6.92 4.27 27.82
C ASP A 273 6.83 5.36 28.88
N LEU A 274 7.11 4.99 30.13
CA LEU A 274 7.17 5.93 31.26
C LEU A 274 8.62 6.14 31.70
N PRO A 275 9.17 7.37 31.62
CA PRO A 275 10.52 7.68 32.11
C PRO A 275 10.59 7.72 33.64
N THR A 276 9.45 7.93 34.29
CA THR A 276 9.31 7.97 35.75
C THR A 276 7.96 7.39 36.14
N ALA A 277 7.88 6.73 37.30
CA ALA A 277 6.62 6.22 37.82
C ALA A 277 5.57 7.33 37.92
N SER A 278 4.41 7.13 37.29
CA SER A 278 3.42 8.18 37.06
C SER A 278 2.00 7.64 37.16
N THR A 279 1.05 8.49 37.58
CA THR A 279 -0.38 8.19 37.43
C THR A 279 -0.76 8.35 35.96
N VAL A 280 -1.31 7.29 35.35
CA VAL A 280 -1.63 7.25 33.92
C VAL A 280 -3.13 7.19 33.68
N ARG A 281 -3.59 7.98 32.71
CA ARG A 281 -4.95 7.95 32.17
C ARG A 281 -4.91 7.74 30.67
N PHE A 282 -5.73 6.84 30.19
CA PHE A 282 -5.92 6.53 28.77
C PHE A 282 -7.27 7.07 28.30
N GLU A 283 -7.29 7.76 27.16
CA GLU A 283 -8.47 8.41 26.61
C GLU A 283 -8.57 8.15 25.11
N VAL A 284 -9.80 7.98 24.59
CA VAL A 284 -10.08 7.83 23.16
C VAL A 284 -11.15 8.82 22.73
N TYR A 285 -10.94 9.43 21.57
CA TYR A 285 -11.78 10.46 20.98
C TYR A 285 -12.15 10.12 19.53
N ASP A 286 -13.34 10.54 19.09
CA ASP A 286 -13.73 10.52 17.69
C ASP A 286 -13.21 11.76 16.92
N ILE A 287 -13.47 11.82 15.60
CA ILE A 287 -13.02 12.94 14.74
C ILE A 287 -13.61 14.30 15.14
N LEU A 288 -14.71 14.31 15.88
CA LEU A 288 -15.38 15.53 16.36
C LEU A 288 -14.86 15.95 17.74
N GLY A 289 -13.88 15.23 18.28
CA GLY A 289 -13.30 15.47 19.60
C GLY A 289 -14.18 15.00 20.76
N ARG A 290 -15.21 14.19 20.51
CA ARG A 290 -16.02 13.60 21.59
C ARG A 290 -15.27 12.42 22.18
N GLN A 291 -15.17 12.38 23.50
CA GLN A 291 -14.55 11.26 24.20
C GLN A 291 -15.45 10.03 24.13
N VAL A 292 -14.94 8.93 23.59
CA VAL A 292 -15.64 7.66 23.42
C VAL A 292 -15.18 6.60 24.43
N GLU A 293 -13.96 6.72 24.96
CA GLU A 293 -13.48 5.91 26.10
C GLU A 293 -12.56 6.73 27.01
N GLY A 294 -12.58 6.43 28.31
CA GLY A 294 -11.63 6.93 29.29
C GLY A 294 -11.38 5.88 30.36
N ARG A 295 -10.11 5.56 30.62
CA ARG A 295 -9.69 4.57 31.61
C ARG A 295 -8.57 5.14 32.47
N GLU A 296 -8.78 5.17 33.78
CA GLU A 296 -7.71 5.45 34.74
C GLU A 296 -6.95 4.15 35.04
N LEU A 297 -5.64 4.14 34.81
CA LEU A 297 -4.78 2.98 35.05
C LEU A 297 -4.10 3.03 36.41
N GLY A 298 -4.24 4.16 37.11
CA GLY A 298 -3.58 4.39 38.39
C GLY A 298 -2.09 4.65 38.24
N MET A 299 -1.33 4.42 39.31
CA MET A 299 0.10 4.65 39.36
C MET A 299 0.84 3.46 38.74
N LEU A 300 1.55 3.70 37.64
CA LEU A 300 2.38 2.71 36.95
C LEU A 300 3.86 2.98 37.21
N GLY A 301 4.66 1.91 37.28
CA GLY A 301 6.10 1.98 37.45
C GLY A 301 6.80 2.59 36.22
N THR A 302 8.06 2.97 36.38
CA THR A 302 8.90 3.37 35.24
C THR A 302 9.13 2.19 34.29
N GLY A 303 9.25 2.43 32.98
CA GLY A 303 9.41 1.39 31.96
C GLY A 303 8.28 1.33 30.92
N PRO A 304 8.29 0.30 30.04
CA PRO A 304 7.28 0.10 29.01
C PRO A 304 5.98 -0.49 29.57
N HIS A 305 4.85 -0.12 28.98
CA HIS A 305 3.50 -0.57 29.33
C HIS A 305 2.62 -0.76 28.10
N GLU A 306 1.63 -1.65 28.20
CA GLU A 306 0.66 -1.93 27.14
C GLU A 306 -0.78 -1.90 27.66
N ILE A 307 -1.72 -1.46 26.80
CA ILE A 307 -3.16 -1.48 27.07
C ILE A 307 -3.89 -2.01 25.85
N GLU A 308 -4.82 -2.95 26.06
CA GLU A 308 -5.77 -3.35 25.04
C GLU A 308 -6.97 -2.40 24.95
N PHE A 309 -7.32 -2.03 23.73
CA PHE A 309 -8.49 -1.23 23.38
C PHE A 309 -9.40 -2.02 22.42
N SER A 310 -10.72 -1.96 22.67
CA SER A 310 -11.73 -2.63 21.84
C SER A 310 -12.76 -1.64 21.33
N GLY A 311 -12.83 -1.48 20.02
CA GLY A 311 -13.81 -0.69 19.29
C GLY A 311 -15.11 -1.43 18.98
N TYR A 312 -15.45 -2.52 19.69
CA TYR A 312 -16.62 -3.36 19.36
C TYR A 312 -17.93 -2.57 19.24
N ASN A 313 -18.12 -1.57 20.12
CA ASN A 313 -19.31 -0.70 20.18
C ASN A 313 -19.15 0.61 19.39
N LEU A 314 -18.09 0.76 18.61
CA LEU A 314 -17.78 1.96 17.83
C LEU A 314 -18.01 1.69 16.33
N SER A 315 -18.31 2.75 15.57
CA SER A 315 -18.45 2.66 14.10
C SER A 315 -17.07 2.68 13.43
N SER A 316 -16.94 2.05 12.25
CA SER A 316 -15.74 2.19 11.40
C SER A 316 -15.42 3.67 11.17
N GLY A 317 -14.14 4.03 11.26
CA GLY A 317 -13.71 5.42 11.16
C GLY A 317 -12.40 5.72 11.84
N VAL A 318 -12.03 7.00 11.83
CA VAL A 318 -10.79 7.50 12.44
C VAL A 318 -11.05 7.89 13.90
N TYR A 319 -10.16 7.48 14.78
CA TYR A 319 -10.15 7.80 16.20
C TYR A 319 -8.78 8.35 16.61
N PHE A 320 -8.74 9.07 17.71
CA PHE A 320 -7.51 9.52 18.34
C PHE A 320 -7.46 8.98 19.74
N TYR A 321 -6.34 8.38 20.13
CA TYR A 321 -6.11 8.00 21.51
C TYR A 321 -5.02 8.86 22.12
N ARG A 322 -5.07 8.97 23.44
CA ARG A 322 -4.18 9.80 24.23
C ARG A 322 -3.81 9.07 25.51
N VAL A 323 -2.53 9.07 25.83
CA VAL A 323 -2.03 8.68 27.15
C VAL A 323 -1.59 9.95 27.87
N VAL A 324 -2.13 10.14 29.07
CA VAL A 324 -1.91 11.32 29.90
C VAL A 324 -1.31 10.88 31.22
N THR A 325 -0.28 11.59 31.65
CA THR A 325 0.31 11.51 32.98
C THR A 325 0.22 12.87 33.66
N GLN A 326 0.74 13.00 34.89
CA GLN A 326 0.79 14.29 35.58
C GLN A 326 1.66 15.33 34.84
N SER A 327 2.70 14.87 34.14
CA SER A 327 3.71 15.75 33.53
C SER A 327 3.74 15.71 31.99
N TYR A 328 3.13 14.69 31.39
CA TYR A 328 3.21 14.45 29.94
C TYR A 328 1.86 14.04 29.36
N ALA A 329 1.61 14.39 28.11
CA ALA A 329 0.47 13.91 27.37
C ALA A 329 0.80 13.79 25.89
N GLN A 330 0.55 12.63 25.29
CA GLN A 330 0.82 12.38 23.88
C GLN A 330 -0.34 11.63 23.24
N SER A 331 -0.66 12.03 22.00
CA SER A 331 -1.78 11.51 21.22
C SER A 331 -1.31 10.89 19.92
N ARG A 332 -2.10 9.93 19.43
CA ARG A 332 -1.89 9.23 18.16
C ARG A 332 -3.24 8.95 17.49
N LYS A 333 -3.21 8.69 16.19
CA LYS A 333 -4.38 8.41 15.35
C LYS A 333 -4.50 6.90 15.15
N MET A 334 -5.71 6.35 15.21
CA MET A 334 -6.01 4.96 14.88
C MET A 334 -7.25 4.86 13.99
N ILE A 335 -7.37 3.78 13.22
CA ILE A 335 -8.43 3.54 12.24
C ILE A 335 -9.13 2.24 12.62
N LEU A 336 -10.41 2.31 12.95
CA LEU A 336 -11.26 1.14 13.15
C LEU A 336 -11.88 0.74 11.82
N MET A 337 -11.72 -0.53 11.43
CA MET A 337 -12.37 -1.11 10.26
C MET A 337 -13.24 -2.27 10.71
N LYS A 338 -14.52 -2.24 10.36
CA LYS A 338 -15.53 -3.25 10.69
C LYS A 338 -16.32 -3.58 9.44
#